data_AF-A0A7W7TY36-F1
#
_entry.id   AF-A0A7W7TY36-F1
#
_cell.length_a   1.000
_cell.length_b   1.000
_cell.length_c   1.000
_cell.angle_alpha   90.00
_cell.angle_beta   90.00
_cell.angle_gamma   90.00
#
_symmetry.space_group_name_H-M   'P 1'
#
loop_
_entity.id
_entity.type
_entity.pdbx_description
1 polymer ?
#
loop_
_entity_poly.entity_id
_entity_poly.type
_entity_poly.pdbx_seq_one_letter_code
_entity_poly.pdbx_strand_id
1 'polypeptide(L)'
;MDGAVAGSRGYGGRWGPYAAAITRWEKLTRPAPAPTDAAGRLRADFVEWMQGLDAGWVTATPGLGRPAQLTALGNGVVPQQAARALQLLAPPFRRCPRCADG
;
A
#
# COMPACT_ATOMS: atom_id res chain seq x y z
N MET A 1 26.39 -11.23 -29.28
CA MET A 1 25.00 -11.13 -29.78
C MET A 1 24.22 -10.26 -28.81
N ASP A 2 24.43 -8.95 -28.95
CA ASP A 2 23.80 -7.90 -28.15
C ASP A 2 22.27 -7.97 -28.25
N GLY A 3 21.62 -8.17 -27.11
CA GLY A 3 20.18 -8.09 -26.95
C GLY A 3 19.85 -6.96 -25.99
N ALA A 4 19.97 -5.72 -26.47
CA ALA A 4 19.54 -4.54 -25.73
C ALA A 4 18.02 -4.60 -25.50
N VAL A 5 17.61 -4.92 -24.26
CA VAL A 5 16.22 -4.75 -23.84
C VAL A 5 15.99 -3.26 -23.70
N ALA A 6 15.34 -2.67 -24.71
CA ALA A 6 14.76 -1.34 -24.64
C ALA A 6 13.63 -1.35 -23.58
N GLY A 7 14.01 -1.29 -22.30
CA GLY A 7 13.10 -1.05 -21.21
C GLY A 7 12.41 0.30 -21.43
N SER A 8 11.10 0.35 -21.27
CA SER A 8 10.33 1.58 -21.30
C SER A 8 11.00 2.61 -20.37
N ARG A 9 11.59 3.66 -20.95
CA ARG A 9 12.45 4.62 -20.22
C ARG A 9 11.72 5.30 -19.05
N GLY A 10 10.39 5.27 -19.02
CA GLY A 10 9.57 5.90 -17.97
C GLY A 10 9.52 5.14 -16.65
N TYR A 11 9.35 3.81 -16.66
CA TYR A 11 9.14 3.01 -15.44
C TYR A 11 10.40 2.27 -14.99
N GLY A 12 11.18 1.71 -15.93
CA GLY A 12 12.42 1.00 -15.64
C GLY A 12 13.50 1.90 -15.04
N GLY A 13 13.52 3.20 -15.39
CA GLY A 13 14.47 4.16 -14.84
C GLY A 13 14.10 4.67 -13.44
N ARG A 14 12.81 4.94 -13.18
CA ARG A 14 12.35 5.47 -11.88
C ARG A 14 12.32 4.43 -10.77
N TRP A 15 11.87 3.22 -11.09
CA TRP A 15 11.60 2.18 -10.10
C TRP A 15 12.59 1.01 -10.16
N GLY A 16 13.46 0.99 -11.17
CA GLY A 16 14.45 -0.06 -11.35
C GLY A 16 13.83 -1.46 -11.26
N PRO A 17 14.37 -2.36 -10.41
CA PRO A 17 13.85 -3.72 -10.27
C PRO A 17 12.41 -3.78 -9.71
N TYR A 18 11.91 -2.71 -9.09
CA TYR A 18 10.58 -2.67 -8.49
C TYR A 18 9.47 -2.27 -9.47
N ALA A 19 9.81 -1.92 -10.72
CA ALA A 19 8.84 -1.40 -11.69
C ALA A 19 7.61 -2.30 -11.86
N ALA A 20 7.81 -3.62 -11.96
CA ALA A 20 6.72 -4.58 -12.09
C ALA A 20 5.81 -4.63 -10.86
N ALA A 21 6.38 -4.52 -9.65
CA ALA A 21 5.61 -4.49 -8.41
C ALA A 21 4.80 -3.20 -8.30
N ILE A 22 5.41 -2.05 -8.62
CA ILE A 22 4.75 -0.76 -8.65
C ILE A 22 3.57 -0.77 -9.62
N THR A 23 3.76 -1.22 -10.87
CA THR A 23 2.68 -1.28 -11.86
C THR A 23 1.51 -2.17 -11.41
N ARG A 24 1.78 -3.30 -10.75
CA ARG A 24 0.71 -4.15 -10.20
C ARG A 24 -0.03 -3.43 -9.09
N TRP A 25 0.68 -2.73 -8.22
CA TRP A 25 0.08 -2.03 -7.09
C TRP A 25 -0.73 -0.81 -7.52
N GLU A 26 -0.25 -0.06 -8.53
CA GLU A 26 -0.98 1.07 -9.11
C GLU A 26 -2.33 0.65 -9.69
N LYS A 27 -2.43 -0.56 -10.27
CA LYS A 27 -3.70 -1.11 -10.78
C LYS A 27 -4.71 -1.44 -9.68
N LEU A 28 -4.24 -1.74 -8.47
CA LEU A 28 -5.09 -2.12 -7.34
C LEU A 28 -5.44 -0.94 -6.44
N THR A 29 -4.67 0.15 -6.53
CA THR A 29 -4.80 1.31 -5.65
C THR A 29 -5.00 2.58 -6.47
N ARG A 30 -3.93 3.35 -6.68
CA ARG A 30 -3.85 4.61 -7.43
C ARG A 30 -2.43 4.78 -7.98
N PRO A 31 -2.16 5.76 -8.87
CA PRO A 31 -0.80 6.04 -9.33
C PRO A 31 0.18 6.27 -8.17
N ALA A 32 1.41 5.79 -8.30
CA ALA A 32 2.41 5.83 -7.24
C ALA A 32 2.91 7.27 -7.02
N PRO A 33 2.79 7.82 -5.80
CA PRO A 33 3.43 9.08 -5.44
C PRO A 33 4.95 9.01 -5.63
N ALA A 34 5.62 10.17 -5.65
CA ALA A 34 7.08 10.17 -5.61
C ALA A 34 7.55 9.50 -4.31
N PRO A 35 8.55 8.60 -4.36
CA PRO A 35 9.00 7.90 -3.16
C PRO A 35 9.72 8.82 -2.17
N THR A 36 10.37 9.86 -2.70
CA THR A 36 11.16 10.82 -1.93
C THR A 36 10.81 12.26 -2.30
N ASP A 37 11.09 13.18 -1.38
CA ASP A 37 11.06 14.62 -1.65
C ASP A 37 12.36 15.07 -2.35
N ALA A 38 12.46 16.37 -2.66
CA ALA A 38 13.62 16.95 -3.34
C ALA A 38 14.93 16.81 -2.55
N ALA A 39 14.86 16.62 -1.23
CA ALA A 39 16.02 16.37 -0.37
C ALA A 39 16.33 14.88 -0.21
N GLY A 40 15.66 14.00 -0.97
CA GLY A 40 15.84 12.55 -0.91
C GLY A 40 15.18 11.89 0.31
N ARG A 41 14.31 12.59 1.05
CA ARG A 41 13.67 12.03 2.25
C ARG A 41 12.39 11.30 1.87
N LEU A 42 12.15 10.14 2.48
CA LEU A 42 10.96 9.30 2.27
C LEU A 42 9.66 10.11 2.45
N ARG A 43 8.74 10.06 1.49
CA ARG A 43 7.47 10.77 1.62
C ARG A 43 6.41 9.93 2.34
N ALA A 44 5.68 10.55 3.26
CA ALA A 44 4.65 9.86 4.05
C ALA A 44 3.47 9.38 3.17
N ASP A 45 3.10 10.15 2.15
CA ASP A 45 2.03 9.78 1.22
C ASP A 45 2.39 8.58 0.33
N PHE A 46 3.69 8.39 0.03
CA PHE A 46 4.18 7.18 -0.61
C PHE A 46 4.09 5.96 0.32
N VAL A 47 4.42 6.09 1.60
CA VAL A 47 4.29 4.99 2.58
C VAL A 47 2.82 4.63 2.82
N GLU A 48 1.94 5.63 2.92
CA GLU A 48 0.49 5.44 2.99
C GLU A 48 -0.04 4.69 1.75
N TRP A 49 0.44 5.07 0.55
CA TRP A 49 0.14 4.36 -0.68
C TRP A 49 0.66 2.93 -0.69
N MET A 50 1.88 2.67 -0.20
CA MET A 50 2.45 1.31 -0.12
C MET A 50 1.58 0.38 0.75
N GLN A 51 0.95 0.91 1.79
CA GLN A 51 0.03 0.15 2.64
C GLN A 51 -1.35 -0.03 2.02
N GLY A 52 -1.63 0.61 0.88
CA GLY A 52 -2.93 0.53 0.21
C GLY A 52 -4.03 1.27 0.95
N LEU A 53 -3.66 2.24 1.78
CA LEU A 53 -4.59 3.15 2.43
C LEU A 53 -5.09 4.19 1.44
N ASP A 54 -6.29 4.70 1.66
CA ASP A 54 -6.82 5.83 0.88
C ASP A 54 -5.93 7.06 1.01
N ALA A 55 -5.91 7.89 -0.04
CA ALA A 55 -5.09 9.09 -0.05
C ALA A 55 -5.54 10.05 1.07
N GLY A 56 -4.61 10.44 1.94
CA GLY A 56 -4.89 11.32 3.07
C GLY A 56 -5.31 10.62 4.36
N TRP A 57 -5.40 9.28 4.39
CA TRP A 57 -5.82 8.53 5.57
C TRP A 57 -5.06 8.92 6.84
N VAL A 58 -3.73 9.00 6.77
CA VAL A 58 -2.85 9.57 7.81
C VAL A 58 -2.37 10.96 7.40
N THR A 59 -2.05 11.18 6.12
CA THR A 59 -1.34 12.40 5.73
C THR A 59 -2.22 13.65 5.72
N ALA A 60 -3.56 13.51 5.74
CA ALA A 60 -4.48 14.64 5.85
C ALA A 60 -5.00 14.87 7.29
N THR A 61 -4.46 14.17 8.29
CA THR A 61 -4.83 14.40 9.69
C THR A 61 -4.40 15.80 10.16
N PRO A 62 -5.33 16.67 10.60
CA PRO A 62 -5.01 18.02 11.05
C PRO A 62 -4.01 18.02 12.22
N GLY A 63 -3.00 18.89 12.16
CA GLY A 63 -1.99 19.04 13.22
C GLY A 63 -0.94 17.93 13.27
N LEU A 64 -1.02 16.90 12.42
CA LEU A 64 -0.07 15.80 12.44
C LEU A 64 1.16 16.11 11.57
N GLY A 65 2.31 16.34 12.24
CA GLY A 65 3.58 16.59 11.55
C GLY A 65 4.15 15.34 10.86
N ARG A 66 5.00 15.54 9.84
CA ARG A 66 5.62 14.46 9.05
C ARG A 66 6.28 13.34 9.89
N PRO A 67 7.05 13.62 10.96
CA PRO A 67 7.62 12.54 11.78
C PRO A 67 6.55 11.67 12.42
N ALA A 68 5.49 12.29 12.96
CA ALA A 68 4.37 11.57 13.58
C ALA A 68 3.56 10.77 12.55
N GLN A 69 3.36 11.30 11.34
CA GLN A 69 2.76 10.55 10.23
C GLN A 69 3.56 9.29 9.90
N LEU A 70 4.89 9.41 9.76
CA LEU A 70 5.75 8.27 9.47
C LEU A 70 5.79 7.26 10.63
N THR A 71 5.76 7.71 11.88
CA THR A 71 5.63 6.83 13.04
C THR A 71 4.29 6.09 13.03
N ALA A 72 3.19 6.77 12.74
CA ALA A 72 1.86 6.15 12.65
C ALA A 72 1.80 5.12 11.53
N LEU A 73 2.29 5.47 10.33
CA LEU A 73 2.37 4.56 9.19
C LEU A 73 3.31 3.38 9.48
N GLY A 74 4.49 3.62 10.06
CA GLY A 74 5.46 2.58 10.40
C GLY A 74 4.95 1.55 11.42
N ASN A 75 4.05 1.95 12.31
CA ASN A 75 3.38 1.06 13.27
C ASN A 75 2.01 0.56 12.78
N GLY A 76 1.55 1.04 11.63
CA GLY A 76 0.27 0.69 11.03
C GLY A 76 0.29 -0.70 10.39
N VAL A 77 -0.90 -1.25 10.14
CA VAL A 77 -1.08 -2.54 9.47
C VAL A 77 -1.39 -2.35 7.98
N VAL A 78 -0.98 -3.30 7.15
CA VAL A 78 -1.45 -3.39 5.77
C VAL A 78 -2.87 -3.97 5.79
N PRO A 79 -3.92 -3.21 5.42
CA PRO A 79 -5.32 -3.63 5.61
C PRO A 79 -5.66 -4.97 4.94
N GLN A 80 -5.09 -5.25 3.77
CA GLN A 80 -5.30 -6.51 3.04
C GLN A 80 -4.72 -7.71 3.80
N GLN A 81 -3.57 -7.53 4.46
CA GLN A 81 -2.97 -8.57 5.30
C GLN A 81 -3.78 -8.76 6.59
N ALA A 82 -4.21 -7.66 7.22
CA ALA A 82 -5.05 -7.71 8.42
C ALA A 82 -6.40 -8.40 8.15
N ALA A 83 -7.08 -8.06 7.04
CA ALA A 83 -8.31 -8.70 6.62
C ALA A 83 -8.12 -10.21 6.42
N ARG A 84 -7.02 -10.62 5.79
CA ARG A 84 -6.70 -12.04 5.61
C ARG A 84 -6.44 -12.75 6.93
N ALA A 85 -5.71 -12.12 7.85
CA ALA A 85 -5.46 -12.67 9.18
C ALA A 85 -6.77 -12.88 9.96
N LEU A 86 -7.69 -11.90 9.91
CA LEU A 86 -9.01 -12.02 10.53
C LEU A 86 -9.83 -13.18 9.96
N GLN A 87 -9.81 -13.39 8.64
CA GLN A 87 -10.49 -14.55 8.02
C GLN A 87 -9.94 -15.89 8.50
N LEU A 88 -8.64 -15.97 8.79
CA LEU A 88 -7.98 -17.20 9.24
C LEU A 88 -8.18 -17.46 10.74
N LEU A 89 -8.15 -16.39 11.56
CA LEU A 89 -8.12 -16.49 13.02
C LEU A 89 -9.49 -16.33 13.67
N ALA A 90 -10.42 -15.64 13.00
CA ALA A 90 -11.78 -15.39 13.47
C ALA A 90 -12.78 -15.78 12.37
N PRO A 91 -12.93 -17.08 12.06
CA PRO A 91 -13.88 -17.53 11.05
C PRO A 91 -15.29 -17.05 11.45
N PRO A 92 -16.14 -16.72 10.46
CA PRO A 92 -17.49 -16.25 10.75
C PRO A 92 -18.17 -17.26 11.67
N PHE A 93 -18.83 -16.76 12.72
CA PHE A 93 -19.63 -17.60 13.62
C PHE A 93 -20.50 -18.50 12.75
N ARG A 94 -20.37 -19.83 12.92
CA ARG A 94 -21.25 -20.75 12.21
C ARG A 94 -22.67 -20.36 12.58
N ARG A 95 -23.47 -19.96 11.58
CA ARG A 95 -24.90 -19.77 11.78
C ARG A 95 -25.42 -21.05 12.43
N CYS A 96 -26.12 -20.91 13.55
CA CYS A 96 -26.70 -22.05 14.24
C CYS A 96 -27.63 -22.75 13.23
N PRO A 97 -27.40 -24.02 12.87
CA PRO A 97 -28.25 -24.73 11.92
C PRO A 97 -29.72 -24.75 12.33
N ARG A 98 -29.99 -24.66 13.65
CA ARG A 98 -31.34 -24.67 14.22
C ARG A 98 -32.10 -23.34 14.12
N CYS A 99 -31.51 -22.30 13.53
CA CYS A 99 -32.16 -20.99 13.38
C CYS A 99 -32.54 -20.65 11.93
N ALA A 100 -32.30 -21.58 10.98
CA ALA A 100 -32.59 -21.36 9.56
C ALA A 100 -33.92 -21.97 9.08
N ASP A 101 -34.60 -22.75 9.92
CA ASP A 101 -35.89 -23.37 9.59
C ASP A 101 -37.01 -22.62 10.35
N GLY A 102 -37.59 -21.62 9.68
CA GLY A 102 -38.81 -20.93 10.09
C GLY A 102 -39.69 -20.70 8.88
#